data_AF-A0AAW0ARJ7-F1
#
_entry.id   AF-A0AAW0ARJ7-F1
#
_cell.length_a   1.000
_cell.length_b   1.000
_cell.length_c   1.000
_cell.angle_alpha   90.00
_cell.angle_beta   90.00
_cell.angle_gamma   90.00
#
_symmetry.space_group_name_H-M   'P 1'
#
loop_
_entity.id
_entity.type
_entity.pdbx_description
1 polymer ?
#
loop_
_entity_poly.entity_id
_entity_poly.type
_entity_poly.pdbx_seq_one_letter_code
_entity_poly.pdbx_strand_id
1 'polypeptide(L)'
;MLPPPIPSQPNVAIPTSWPPSAYTYPPLLGNIQTPSVHPSGSAGTSFGYSQAHQQYAVQRQFWATKAYQSSVADTITLCFKILREVPGKPKGILVRNLTEGEPNVLASITPPGLRQLGIQRMETKLTAALRGLRVDWTRIPLREIVIWVDLAHQPPDIAYFHARCMTGKEPQPAPSFKKQTKAFELAFVIDSEYWEEIEQQLADDEVRSCSFSKISNRSSNGRRSSQHTLDGSTVDLESHARRPSPDQEDDFELDRASFNRNEDHSPVCAFSADLTRALKVSVTAPRTPPPSKRRIIYQSPNQDHLRDALLEGGSSYSQLWGQGPNSTSEQIQFFAINDCSLNDLLADRRFQGFVCDPANACMGSLVIEAGNYLGIGTFKTAEMGYLTLLHLTAGHLGPRANEPVAVKRMYKRRKTPTDANPGKWVLNRLTSADEHSKILMEANVLFWATSIMNFTYSFIYHFIQSSSERPPFEISEIRFVRAGVAIVHNQSTGPTTLKCSISRTYLIEERINEAKDGFYKFINNGSAVPLTMTRKDASELSEFLAFTQHVQFYKTKGAVYLSDLQGSMQLLTDPQIMTSPLIGEGAEIFGDGNVPSAFNSFPEQHCCKHICRWFELPELAASTDSDTRSVISNS
;
A
#
# COMPACT_ATOMS: atom_id res chain seq x y z
N MET A 1 -35.18 -1.99 57.76
CA MET A 1 -34.02 -2.77 57.27
C MET A 1 -33.41 -1.99 56.12
N LEU A 2 -32.20 -1.48 56.31
CA LEU A 2 -31.43 -0.78 55.26
C LEU A 2 -30.64 -1.80 54.42
N PRO A 3 -30.39 -1.54 53.12
CA PRO A 3 -29.66 -2.46 52.27
C PRO A 3 -28.17 -2.51 52.65
N PRO A 4 -27.48 -3.64 52.39
CA PRO A 4 -26.08 -3.81 52.74
C PRO A 4 -25.17 -2.97 51.84
N PRO A 5 -23.97 -2.58 52.33
CA PRO A 5 -23.02 -1.79 51.56
C PRO A 5 -22.40 -2.62 50.42
N ILE A 6 -22.21 -1.96 49.28
CA ILE A 6 -21.60 -2.50 48.06
C ILE A 6 -20.10 -2.73 48.32
N PRO A 7 -19.52 -3.86 47.89
CA PRO A 7 -18.09 -4.13 48.06
C PRO A 7 -17.25 -3.21 47.17
N SER A 8 -16.17 -2.66 47.75
CA SER A 8 -15.16 -1.87 47.04
C SER A 8 -14.48 -2.71 45.96
N GLN A 9 -14.51 -2.22 44.71
CA GLN A 9 -13.80 -2.82 43.58
C GLN A 9 -12.27 -2.76 43.76
N PRO A 10 -11.52 -3.73 43.21
CA PRO A 10 -10.06 -3.76 43.29
C PRO A 10 -9.43 -2.64 42.46
N ASN A 11 -8.37 -2.03 42.99
CA ASN A 11 -7.51 -1.10 42.28
C ASN A 11 -6.86 -1.80 41.08
N VAL A 12 -7.30 -1.44 39.86
CA VAL A 12 -6.64 -1.85 38.62
C VAL A 12 -5.45 -0.92 38.40
N ALA A 13 -4.24 -1.47 38.53
CA ALA A 13 -3.00 -0.76 38.21
C ALA A 13 -2.83 -0.63 36.69
N ILE A 14 -2.57 0.59 36.22
CA ILE A 14 -2.25 0.90 34.82
C ILE A 14 -0.80 0.44 34.54
N PRO A 15 -0.51 -0.33 33.47
CA PRO A 15 0.85 -0.72 33.12
C PRO A 15 1.71 0.48 32.68
N THR A 16 2.87 0.64 33.28
CA THR A 16 3.83 1.76 33.10
C THR A 16 4.80 1.60 31.92
N SER A 17 4.46 0.83 30.88
CA SER A 17 5.43 0.47 29.84
C SER A 17 5.34 1.31 28.56
N TRP A 18 5.43 2.65 28.66
CA TRP A 18 5.80 3.54 27.54
C TRP A 18 6.65 4.70 28.11
N PRO A 19 7.87 4.99 27.60
CA PRO A 19 8.64 6.13 28.07
C PRO A 19 7.96 7.44 27.62
N PRO A 20 7.92 8.48 28.47
CA PRO A 20 7.36 9.77 28.09
C PRO A 20 8.25 10.44 27.04
N SER A 21 7.68 10.68 25.86
CA SER A 21 8.27 11.52 24.82
C SER A 21 8.37 12.96 25.34
N ALA A 22 9.59 13.46 25.48
CA ALA A 22 9.88 14.83 25.88
C ALA A 22 9.75 15.76 24.66
N TYR A 23 8.60 16.39 24.48
CA TYR A 23 8.49 17.58 23.64
C TYR A 23 7.70 18.67 24.34
N THR A 24 8.44 19.71 24.73
CA THR A 24 7.94 21.00 25.18
C THR A 24 8.01 21.94 23.97
N TYR A 25 6.89 22.49 23.53
CA TYR A 25 6.87 23.63 22.61
C TYR A 25 6.35 24.88 23.36
N PRO A 26 6.84 26.08 23.01
CA PRO A 26 6.62 27.29 23.79
C PRO A 26 5.22 27.90 23.55
N PRO A 27 4.72 28.75 24.47
CA PRO A 27 3.38 29.32 24.37
C PRO A 27 3.32 30.46 23.34
N LEU A 28 2.31 30.42 22.46
CA LEU A 28 1.91 31.56 21.64
C LEU A 28 0.96 32.46 22.46
N LEU A 29 1.48 33.61 22.88
CA LEU A 29 0.71 34.77 23.33
C LEU A 29 0.07 35.46 22.11
N GLY A 30 -1.20 35.85 22.24
CA GLY A 30 -2.01 36.40 21.16
C GLY A 30 -1.90 37.91 20.95
N ASN A 31 -2.73 38.41 20.03
CA ASN A 31 -3.61 39.54 20.30
C ASN A 31 -4.60 39.79 19.16
N ILE A 32 -5.83 40.09 19.58
CA ILE A 32 -6.98 40.50 18.77
C ILE A 32 -6.87 42.01 18.52
N GLN A 33 -6.99 42.45 17.27
CA GLN A 33 -7.46 43.81 16.95
C GLN A 33 -8.36 43.78 15.71
N THR A 34 -9.59 44.23 15.91
CA THR A 34 -10.56 44.65 14.89
C THR A 34 -10.14 46.00 14.29
N PRO A 35 -10.61 46.32 13.07
CA PRO A 35 -11.23 47.63 12.94
C PRO A 35 -12.51 47.69 12.10
N SER A 36 -13.18 48.82 12.34
CA SER A 36 -14.54 49.25 12.05
C SER A 36 -14.83 49.66 10.60
N VAL A 37 -16.14 49.74 10.35
CA VAL A 37 -16.94 50.09 9.16
C VAL A 37 -16.77 51.56 8.72
N HIS A 38 -16.73 51.83 7.39
CA HIS A 38 -17.62 52.76 6.63
C HIS A 38 -17.22 52.90 5.13
N PRO A 39 -18.07 53.47 4.22
CA PRO A 39 -18.52 52.77 3.01
C PRO A 39 -18.13 53.43 1.67
N SER A 40 -18.65 52.81 0.60
CA SER A 40 -18.90 53.33 -0.77
C SER A 40 -17.81 53.14 -1.84
N GLY A 41 -18.19 52.49 -2.93
CA GLY A 41 -17.38 52.29 -4.13
C GLY A 41 -17.86 51.12 -4.98
N SER A 42 -18.88 51.36 -5.79
CA SER A 42 -19.44 50.40 -6.75
C SER A 42 -18.42 49.98 -7.81
N ALA A 43 -18.10 48.68 -7.89
CA ALA A 43 -17.61 48.03 -9.09
C ALA A 43 -18.10 46.58 -9.06
N GLY A 44 -18.99 46.22 -9.99
CA GLY A 44 -19.57 44.88 -10.07
C GLY A 44 -18.52 43.85 -10.46
N THR A 45 -18.03 43.09 -9.48
CA THR A 45 -17.32 41.83 -9.73
C THR A 45 -18.36 40.73 -9.87
N SER A 46 -18.64 40.31 -11.11
CA SER A 46 -19.32 39.05 -11.36
C SER A 46 -18.46 37.93 -10.77
N PHE A 47 -19.00 37.18 -9.82
CA PHE A 47 -18.41 35.94 -9.33
C PHE A 47 -18.29 34.97 -10.52
N GLY A 48 -17.10 34.92 -11.11
CA GLY A 48 -16.79 34.10 -12.26
C GLY A 48 -16.82 32.63 -11.88
N TYR A 49 -17.78 31.90 -12.44
CA TYR A 49 -17.70 30.45 -12.57
C TYR A 49 -16.33 30.09 -13.16
N SER A 50 -15.56 29.26 -12.45
CA SER A 50 -14.25 28.82 -12.93
C SER A 50 -14.40 28.06 -14.25
N GLN A 51 -13.33 28.02 -15.06
CA GLN A 51 -13.28 27.26 -16.32
C GLN A 51 -13.67 25.77 -16.12
N ALA A 52 -13.49 25.23 -14.91
CA ALA A 52 -13.94 23.90 -14.51
C ALA A 52 -15.48 23.74 -14.47
N HIS A 53 -16.23 24.81 -14.19
CA HIS A 53 -17.70 24.77 -14.19
C HIS A 53 -18.29 24.63 -15.60
N GLN A 54 -17.57 25.04 -16.65
CA GLN A 54 -17.98 24.81 -18.03
C GLN A 54 -17.91 23.32 -18.42
N GLN A 55 -16.98 22.57 -17.82
CA GLN A 55 -16.86 21.12 -18.04
C GLN A 55 -17.92 20.31 -17.27
N TYR A 56 -18.54 20.88 -16.24
CA TYR A 56 -19.55 20.20 -15.43
C TYR A 56 -20.81 19.83 -16.23
N ALA A 57 -21.24 20.70 -17.15
CA ALA A 57 -22.37 20.41 -18.02
C ALA A 57 -22.07 19.24 -18.98
N VAL A 58 -20.84 19.24 -19.54
CA VAL A 58 -20.36 18.17 -20.44
C VAL A 58 -20.22 16.84 -19.71
N GLN A 59 -19.67 16.85 -18.49
CA GLN A 59 -19.55 15.63 -17.66
C GLN A 59 -20.91 15.11 -17.20
N ARG A 60 -21.84 15.97 -16.73
CA ARG A 60 -23.20 15.52 -16.39
C ARG A 60 -23.91 14.90 -17.58
N GLN A 61 -23.77 15.50 -18.77
CA GLN A 61 -24.40 14.97 -19.96
C GLN A 61 -23.76 13.64 -20.38
N PHE A 62 -22.43 13.52 -20.31
CA PHE A 62 -21.73 12.26 -20.50
C PHE A 62 -22.22 11.17 -19.54
N TRP A 63 -22.32 11.46 -18.24
CA TRP A 63 -22.77 10.49 -17.23
C TRP A 63 -24.26 10.17 -17.33
N ALA A 64 -25.11 11.14 -17.65
CA ALA A 64 -26.53 10.92 -17.93
C ALA A 64 -26.72 10.02 -19.15
N THR A 65 -26.00 10.28 -20.25
CA THR A 65 -26.00 9.40 -21.44
C THR A 65 -25.51 8.00 -21.08
N LYS A 66 -24.53 7.87 -20.18
CA LYS A 66 -24.02 6.57 -19.72
C LYS A 66 -25.02 5.81 -18.84
N ALA A 67 -25.81 6.49 -18.02
CA ALA A 67 -26.76 5.88 -17.09
C ALA A 67 -28.04 5.35 -17.77
N TYR A 68 -28.45 5.95 -18.90
CA TYR A 68 -29.66 5.57 -19.63
C TYR A 68 -29.43 4.63 -20.83
N GLN A 69 -28.18 4.22 -21.12
CA GLN A 69 -27.88 3.22 -22.14
C GLN A 69 -28.12 1.81 -21.59
N SER A 70 -29.34 1.29 -21.79
CA SER A 70 -29.79 -0.05 -21.37
C SER A 70 -29.39 -1.21 -22.30
N SER A 71 -28.55 -0.95 -23.31
CA SER A 71 -27.84 -1.97 -24.09
C SER A 71 -26.36 -1.89 -23.77
N VAL A 72 -25.67 -3.04 -23.67
CA VAL A 72 -24.22 -3.11 -23.44
C VAL A 72 -23.54 -2.28 -24.52
N ALA A 73 -23.05 -1.09 -24.17
CA ALA A 73 -22.47 -0.17 -25.16
C ALA A 73 -21.36 -0.88 -25.94
N ASP A 74 -21.37 -0.69 -27.26
CA ASP A 74 -20.36 -1.21 -28.17
C ASP A 74 -19.02 -0.61 -27.79
N THR A 75 -18.19 -1.40 -27.11
CA THR A 75 -16.92 -0.96 -26.57
C THR A 75 -15.74 -1.74 -27.14
N ILE A 76 -14.63 -1.04 -27.30
CA ILE A 76 -13.34 -1.56 -27.74
C ILE A 76 -12.27 -1.35 -26.67
N THR A 77 -11.09 -1.91 -26.91
CA THR A 77 -9.91 -1.69 -26.07
C THR A 77 -8.82 -1.12 -26.96
N LEU A 78 -8.17 -0.05 -26.50
CA LEU A 78 -7.09 0.62 -27.20
C LEU A 78 -5.76 0.42 -26.47
N CYS A 79 -4.66 0.50 -27.20
CA CYS A 79 -3.31 0.52 -26.68
C CYS A 79 -2.52 1.62 -27.40
N PHE A 80 -2.18 2.69 -26.68
CA PHE A 80 -1.41 3.81 -27.20
C PHE A 80 0.08 3.60 -26.95
N LYS A 81 0.92 3.97 -27.93
CA LYS A 81 2.39 3.90 -27.86
C LYS A 81 3.00 5.24 -28.30
N ILE A 82 4.20 5.58 -27.82
CA ILE A 82 5.02 6.65 -28.40
C ILE A 82 6.18 6.03 -29.18
N LEU A 83 6.23 6.29 -30.48
CA LEU A 83 7.29 5.83 -31.37
C LEU A 83 8.08 7.02 -31.88
N ARG A 84 9.38 6.83 -32.14
CA ARG A 84 10.21 7.77 -32.91
C ARG A 84 10.62 7.16 -34.23
N GLU A 85 10.61 7.95 -35.30
CA GLU A 85 11.12 7.51 -36.60
C GLU A 85 12.63 7.36 -36.56
N VAL A 86 13.12 6.26 -37.16
CA VAL A 86 14.55 5.99 -37.29
C VAL A 86 14.80 5.54 -38.72
N PRO A 87 15.81 6.09 -39.41
CA PRO A 87 16.20 5.65 -40.74
C PRO A 87 16.35 4.12 -40.81
N GLY A 88 15.67 3.49 -41.77
CA GLY A 88 15.68 2.04 -41.94
C GLY A 88 14.71 1.25 -41.04
N LYS A 89 13.91 1.89 -40.19
CA LYS A 89 12.84 1.25 -39.39
C LYS A 89 11.47 1.81 -39.79
N PRO A 90 10.71 1.12 -40.67
CA PRO A 90 9.50 1.69 -41.27
C PRO A 90 8.35 1.99 -40.29
N LYS A 91 8.36 1.38 -39.10
CA LYS A 91 7.38 1.64 -38.04
C LYS A 91 7.93 2.44 -36.86
N GLY A 92 9.13 3.02 -36.99
CA GLY A 92 9.83 3.64 -35.87
C GLY A 92 10.22 2.66 -34.76
N ILE A 93 10.69 3.21 -33.65
CA ILE A 93 11.05 2.46 -32.44
C ILE A 93 10.36 3.05 -31.21
N LEU A 94 10.04 2.19 -30.24
CA LEU A 94 9.35 2.58 -29.01
C LEU A 94 10.24 3.48 -28.14
N VAL A 95 9.71 4.63 -27.73
CA VAL A 95 10.40 5.56 -26.82
C VAL A 95 10.23 5.05 -25.39
N ARG A 96 11.32 4.62 -24.74
CA ARG A 96 11.39 4.29 -23.29
C ARG A 96 10.23 3.42 -22.75
N ASN A 97 9.74 2.46 -23.55
CA ASN A 97 8.59 1.61 -23.22
C ASN A 97 7.27 2.35 -22.96
N LEU A 98 7.10 3.57 -23.49
CA LEU A 98 5.90 4.37 -23.30
C LEU A 98 4.70 3.74 -24.00
N THR A 99 3.90 3.02 -23.21
CA THR A 99 2.67 2.34 -23.61
C THR A 99 1.57 2.59 -22.56
N GLU A 100 0.34 2.74 -23.02
CA GLU A 100 -0.86 2.87 -22.16
C GLU A 100 -2.05 2.13 -22.76
N GLY A 101 -2.81 1.42 -21.93
CA GLY A 101 -4.02 0.70 -22.34
C GLY A 101 -5.27 1.45 -21.92
N GLU A 102 -6.26 1.56 -22.80
CA GLU A 102 -7.57 2.12 -22.47
C GLU A 102 -8.68 1.09 -22.73
N PRO A 103 -9.23 0.45 -21.68
CA PRO A 103 -10.36 -0.44 -21.83
C PRO A 103 -11.68 0.33 -21.96
N ASN A 104 -12.69 -0.33 -22.54
CA ASN A 104 -14.08 0.13 -22.56
C ASN A 104 -14.31 1.49 -23.27
N VAL A 105 -13.51 1.78 -24.29
CA VAL A 105 -13.72 2.96 -25.17
C VAL A 105 -14.92 2.69 -26.07
N LEU A 106 -15.81 3.67 -26.25
CA LEU A 106 -16.92 3.54 -27.19
C LEU A 106 -16.40 3.29 -28.61
N ALA A 107 -16.90 2.26 -29.28
CA ALA A 107 -16.51 1.93 -30.66
C ALA A 107 -16.86 3.03 -31.66
N SER A 108 -17.81 3.90 -31.29
CA SER A 108 -18.23 5.08 -32.03
C SER A 108 -17.22 6.24 -32.00
N ILE A 109 -16.10 6.11 -31.28
CA ILE A 109 -15.07 7.15 -31.20
C ILE A 109 -14.50 7.50 -32.58
N THR A 110 -14.42 8.79 -32.87
CA THR A 110 -13.91 9.33 -34.14
C THR A 110 -12.39 9.53 -34.10
N PRO A 111 -11.70 9.73 -35.25
CA PRO A 111 -10.26 9.97 -35.27
C PRO A 111 -9.80 11.16 -34.40
N PRO A 112 -10.47 12.35 -34.40
CA PRO A 112 -10.12 13.43 -33.48
C PRO A 112 -10.31 13.04 -32.02
N GLY A 113 -11.39 12.31 -31.69
CA GLY A 113 -11.64 11.79 -30.35
C GLY A 113 -10.57 10.81 -29.88
N LEU A 114 -10.12 9.91 -30.77
CA LEU A 114 -9.01 8.98 -30.52
C LEU A 114 -7.71 9.74 -30.24
N ARG A 115 -7.43 10.81 -30.99
CA ARG A 115 -6.26 11.67 -30.79
C ARG A 115 -6.31 12.35 -29.43
N GLN A 116 -7.42 12.99 -29.09
CA GLN A 116 -7.57 13.68 -27.81
C GLN A 116 -7.45 12.71 -26.63
N LEU A 117 -8.12 11.56 -26.70
CA LEU A 117 -8.02 10.50 -25.68
C LEU A 117 -6.58 10.00 -25.53
N GLY A 118 -5.89 9.77 -26.64
CA GLY A 118 -4.49 9.35 -26.65
C GLY A 118 -3.56 10.40 -26.01
N ILE A 119 -3.74 11.69 -26.31
CA ILE A 119 -2.96 12.78 -25.69
C ILE A 119 -3.20 12.77 -24.18
N GLN A 120 -4.45 12.77 -23.74
CA GLN A 120 -4.82 12.75 -22.32
C GLN A 120 -4.17 11.58 -21.56
N ARG A 121 -4.07 10.41 -22.20
CA ARG A 121 -3.47 9.22 -21.60
C ARG A 121 -1.93 9.22 -21.61
N MET A 122 -1.32 9.86 -22.60
CA MET A 122 0.13 9.80 -22.80
C MET A 122 0.90 11.03 -22.32
N GLU A 123 0.23 12.18 -22.13
CA GLU A 123 0.87 13.47 -21.83
C GLU A 123 1.75 13.44 -20.58
N THR A 124 1.21 13.00 -19.45
CA THR A 124 1.96 12.93 -18.18
C THR A 124 3.15 11.98 -18.30
N LYS A 125 2.96 10.82 -18.94
CA LYS A 125 4.03 9.81 -19.13
C LYS A 125 5.14 10.31 -20.05
N LEU A 126 4.78 10.93 -21.17
CA LEU A 126 5.75 11.48 -22.12
C LEU A 126 6.51 12.66 -21.48
N THR A 127 5.81 13.57 -20.83
CA THR A 127 6.42 14.72 -20.13
C THR A 127 7.40 14.24 -19.06
N ALA A 128 7.01 13.26 -18.23
CA ALA A 128 7.90 12.67 -17.24
C ALA A 128 9.11 11.98 -17.89
N ALA A 129 8.89 11.21 -18.97
CA ALA A 129 9.96 10.56 -19.71
C ALA A 129 10.92 11.55 -20.37
N LEU A 130 10.48 12.78 -20.66
CA LEU A 130 11.28 13.85 -21.23
C LEU A 130 11.67 14.91 -20.18
N ARG A 131 11.78 14.52 -18.90
CA ARG A 131 12.28 15.39 -17.81
C ARG A 131 11.52 16.72 -17.66
N GLY A 132 10.23 16.74 -17.97
CA GLY A 132 9.38 17.94 -17.89
C GLY A 132 9.30 18.76 -19.18
N LEU A 133 9.98 18.34 -20.25
CA LEU A 133 9.93 19.04 -21.53
C LEU A 133 8.51 19.03 -22.11
N ARG A 134 8.03 20.21 -22.51
CA ARG A 134 6.74 20.34 -23.17
C ARG A 134 6.85 19.92 -24.63
N VAL A 135 5.98 19.01 -25.03
CA VAL A 135 5.92 18.49 -26.39
C VAL A 135 4.76 19.14 -27.14
N ASP A 136 5.00 19.55 -28.39
CA ASP A 136 3.97 20.03 -29.30
C ASP A 136 3.26 18.85 -29.95
N TRP A 137 2.12 18.49 -29.37
CA TRP A 137 1.28 17.42 -29.88
C TRP A 137 0.74 17.69 -31.28
N THR A 138 0.75 18.92 -31.80
CA THR A 138 0.27 19.20 -33.16
C THR A 138 1.21 18.63 -34.22
N ARG A 139 2.50 18.49 -33.91
CA ARG A 139 3.53 17.91 -34.79
C ARG A 139 3.56 16.38 -34.79
N ILE A 140 2.85 15.73 -33.86
CA ILE A 140 2.96 14.27 -33.66
C ILE A 140 1.72 13.56 -34.23
N PRO A 141 1.76 12.96 -35.43
CA PRO A 141 0.64 12.23 -36.00
C PRO A 141 0.27 11.00 -35.15
N LEU A 142 -1.02 10.68 -35.11
CA LEU A 142 -1.53 9.46 -34.50
C LEU A 142 -1.77 8.43 -35.61
N ARG A 143 -1.11 7.29 -35.54
CA ARG A 143 -1.20 6.22 -36.54
C ARG A 143 -1.76 4.92 -35.96
N GLU A 144 -2.53 4.18 -36.75
CA GLU A 144 -2.83 2.79 -36.42
C GLU A 144 -1.63 1.89 -36.77
N ILE A 145 -1.11 1.12 -35.81
CA ILE A 145 0.14 0.37 -35.99
C ILE A 145 -0.02 -0.81 -36.97
N VAL A 146 -1.19 -1.44 -36.98
CA VAL A 146 -1.43 -2.65 -37.77
C VAL A 146 -1.34 -2.35 -39.26
N ILE A 147 -2.06 -1.33 -39.71
CA ILE A 147 -2.14 -0.93 -41.12
C ILE A 147 -1.27 0.30 -41.46
N TRP A 148 -0.62 0.90 -40.46
CA TRP A 148 0.26 2.07 -40.58
C TRP A 148 -0.39 3.31 -41.21
N VAL A 149 -1.67 3.53 -40.91
CA VAL A 149 -2.46 4.64 -41.44
C VAL A 149 -2.46 5.81 -40.46
N ASP A 150 -2.23 7.02 -40.95
CA ASP A 150 -2.38 8.26 -40.19
C ASP A 150 -3.87 8.63 -40.07
N LEU A 151 -4.33 8.77 -38.82
CA LEU A 151 -5.72 9.07 -38.49
C LEU A 151 -6.13 10.49 -38.89
N ALA A 152 -5.19 11.40 -39.13
CA ALA A 152 -5.49 12.75 -39.63
C ALA A 152 -6.07 12.76 -41.06
N HIS A 153 -5.79 11.71 -41.84
CA HIS A 153 -6.32 11.55 -43.20
C HIS A 153 -7.66 10.79 -43.25
N GLN A 154 -8.21 10.43 -42.09
CA GLN A 154 -9.48 9.71 -41.99
C GLN A 154 -10.63 10.70 -41.80
N PRO A 155 -11.84 10.38 -42.29
CA PRO A 155 -12.99 11.26 -42.09
C PRO A 155 -13.21 11.56 -40.60
N PRO A 156 -13.22 12.83 -40.18
CA PRO A 156 -13.19 13.21 -38.77
C PRO A 156 -14.48 12.89 -38.01
N ASP A 157 -15.59 12.71 -38.74
CA ASP A 157 -16.92 12.49 -38.19
C ASP A 157 -17.37 11.03 -38.25
N ILE A 158 -16.52 10.12 -38.74
CA ILE A 158 -16.84 8.69 -38.88
C ILE A 158 -16.11 7.89 -37.80
N ALA A 159 -16.85 7.02 -37.11
CA ALA A 159 -16.30 6.12 -36.12
C ALA A 159 -15.24 5.18 -36.74
N TYR A 160 -13.99 5.30 -36.28
CA TYR A 160 -12.85 4.69 -36.97
C TYR A 160 -12.84 3.14 -36.88
N PHE A 161 -13.17 2.60 -35.70
CA PHE A 161 -13.12 1.15 -35.45
C PHE A 161 -14.48 0.45 -35.53
N HIS A 162 -15.59 1.18 -35.53
CA HIS A 162 -16.94 0.61 -35.41
C HIS A 162 -17.23 -0.45 -36.47
N ALA A 163 -17.03 -0.11 -37.75
CA ALA A 163 -17.29 -1.02 -38.87
C ALA A 163 -16.47 -2.33 -38.79
N ARG A 164 -15.26 -2.28 -38.21
CA ARG A 164 -14.38 -3.46 -38.03
C ARG A 164 -14.81 -4.38 -36.90
N CYS A 165 -15.70 -3.91 -36.04
CA CYS A 165 -16.29 -4.70 -34.98
C CYS A 165 -17.67 -5.26 -35.37
N MET A 166 -18.26 -4.85 -36.49
CA MET A 166 -19.53 -5.40 -36.95
C MET A 166 -19.30 -6.74 -37.65
N THR A 167 -20.09 -7.74 -37.29
CA THR A 167 -20.11 -9.05 -37.94
C THR A 167 -21.49 -9.33 -38.53
N GLY A 168 -21.51 -9.61 -39.82
CA GLY A 168 -22.70 -9.99 -40.57
C GLY A 168 -22.30 -10.21 -42.03
N LYS A 169 -22.51 -11.42 -42.54
CA LYS A 169 -22.49 -11.68 -43.99
C LYS A 169 -23.94 -11.54 -44.44
N GLU A 170 -24.20 -10.79 -45.51
CA GLU A 170 -25.47 -10.96 -46.22
C GLU A 170 -25.64 -12.47 -46.54
N PRO A 171 -26.80 -13.09 -46.27
CA PRO A 171 -28.13 -12.49 -46.04
C PRO A 171 -28.65 -12.63 -44.58
N GLN A 172 -27.79 -12.65 -43.55
CA GLN A 172 -28.23 -12.83 -42.16
C GLN A 172 -28.88 -11.56 -41.54
N PRO A 173 -29.85 -11.74 -40.61
CA PRO A 173 -30.61 -10.65 -40.01
C PRO A 173 -29.74 -9.85 -39.02
N ALA A 174 -29.63 -8.54 -39.27
CA ALA A 174 -28.96 -7.50 -38.49
C ALA A 174 -27.46 -7.74 -38.16
N PRO A 175 -26.54 -6.85 -38.59
CA PRO A 175 -25.13 -6.95 -38.21
C PRO A 175 -25.00 -6.82 -36.69
N SER A 176 -24.26 -7.75 -36.09
CA SER A 176 -24.03 -7.80 -34.64
C SER A 176 -22.64 -7.30 -34.29
N PHE A 177 -22.52 -6.50 -33.23
CA PHE A 177 -21.23 -6.03 -32.74
C PHE A 177 -20.47 -7.16 -32.04
N LYS A 178 -19.26 -7.43 -32.50
CA LYS A 178 -18.33 -8.39 -31.91
C LYS A 178 -17.12 -7.65 -31.36
N LYS A 179 -17.05 -7.57 -30.02
CA LYS A 179 -15.89 -7.02 -29.32
C LYS A 179 -14.62 -7.78 -29.72
N GLN A 180 -13.61 -7.04 -30.17
CA GLN A 180 -12.31 -7.61 -30.51
C GLN A 180 -11.60 -8.09 -29.23
N THR A 181 -10.95 -9.25 -29.31
CA THR A 181 -10.22 -9.85 -28.18
C THR A 181 -8.85 -9.22 -27.97
N LYS A 182 -8.28 -8.63 -29.03
CA LYS A 182 -7.01 -7.88 -28.99
C LYS A 182 -7.32 -6.38 -29.00
N ALA A 183 -6.52 -5.61 -28.26
CA ALA A 183 -6.58 -4.17 -28.30
C ALA A 183 -6.18 -3.64 -29.70
N PHE A 184 -6.81 -2.57 -30.14
CA PHE A 184 -6.35 -1.82 -31.30
C PHE A 184 -5.11 -1.01 -30.90
N GLU A 185 -4.02 -1.18 -31.65
CA GLU A 185 -2.77 -0.50 -31.36
C GLU A 185 -2.65 0.80 -32.15
N LEU A 186 -2.47 1.90 -31.42
CA LEU A 186 -2.28 3.24 -31.94
C LEU A 186 -0.92 3.76 -31.48
N ALA A 187 -0.26 4.56 -32.31
CA ALA A 187 1.03 5.16 -32.01
C ALA A 187 1.04 6.65 -32.33
N PHE A 188 1.49 7.46 -31.39
CA PHE A 188 1.98 8.80 -31.67
C PHE A 188 3.41 8.68 -32.20
N VAL A 189 3.64 9.14 -33.43
CA VAL A 189 4.93 8.97 -34.12
C VAL A 189 5.64 10.31 -34.19
N ILE A 190 6.75 10.43 -33.48
CA ILE A 190 7.64 11.60 -33.53
C ILE A 190 8.56 11.41 -34.72
N ASP A 191 8.52 12.32 -35.69
CA ASP A 191 9.43 12.30 -36.82
C ASP A 191 10.89 12.52 -36.38
N SER A 192 11.83 12.14 -37.25
CA SER A 192 13.25 12.18 -36.89
C SER A 192 13.77 13.59 -36.61
N GLU A 193 13.31 14.60 -37.35
CA GLU A 193 13.72 15.99 -37.18
C GLU A 193 13.24 16.53 -35.81
N TYR A 194 11.97 16.31 -35.47
CA TYR A 194 11.43 16.76 -34.19
C TYR A 194 12.03 16.00 -33.01
N TRP A 195 12.38 14.71 -33.19
CA TRP A 195 13.08 13.96 -32.17
C TRP A 195 14.50 14.50 -31.92
N GLU A 196 15.23 14.90 -32.96
CA GLU A 196 16.54 15.56 -32.83
C GLU A 196 16.44 16.89 -32.06
N GLU A 197 15.39 17.69 -32.30
CA GLU A 197 15.12 18.91 -31.52
C GLU A 197 14.91 18.59 -30.02
N ILE A 198 14.14 17.54 -29.72
CA ILE A 198 13.89 17.08 -28.35
C ILE A 198 15.21 16.62 -27.69
N GLU A 199 16.04 15.85 -28.40
CA GLU A 199 17.34 15.39 -27.89
C GLU A 199 18.28 16.57 -27.62
N GLN A 200 18.31 17.57 -28.50
CA GLN A 200 19.11 18.78 -28.32
C GLN A 200 18.65 19.57 -27.08
N GLN A 201 17.34 19.76 -26.89
CA GLN A 201 16.81 20.45 -25.72
C GLN A 201 17.12 19.71 -24.41
N LEU A 202 17.03 18.38 -24.41
CA LEU A 202 17.40 17.55 -23.26
C LEU A 202 18.91 17.65 -22.95
N ALA A 203 19.76 17.72 -23.98
CA ALA A 203 21.20 17.90 -23.81
C ALA A 203 21.55 19.30 -23.25
N ASP A 204 20.90 20.36 -23.76
CA ASP A 204 21.09 21.73 -23.29
C ASP A 204 20.68 21.91 -21.82
N ASP A 205 19.56 21.28 -21.41
CA ASP A 205 19.12 21.28 -20.01
C ASP A 205 20.09 20.52 -19.09
N GLU A 206 20.72 19.45 -19.59
CA GLU A 206 21.76 18.73 -18.83
C GLU A 206 22.99 19.61 -18.59
N VAL A 207 23.46 20.32 -19.63
CA VAL A 207 24.58 21.28 -19.51
C VAL A 207 24.25 22.42 -18.55
N ARG A 208 23.02 22.97 -18.59
CA ARG A 208 22.56 24.01 -17.67
C ARG A 208 22.51 23.52 -16.22
N SER A 209 22.02 22.30 -15.99
CA SER A 209 21.94 21.70 -14.65
C SER A 209 23.33 21.43 -14.04
N CYS A 210 24.31 21.00 -14.85
CA CYS A 210 25.71 20.84 -14.42
C CYS A 210 26.41 22.18 -14.12
N SER A 211 26.01 23.26 -14.81
CA SER A 211 26.56 24.60 -14.58
C SER A 211 26.05 25.21 -13.28
N PHE A 212 24.76 25.02 -12.97
CA PHE A 212 24.15 25.53 -11.73
C PHE A 212 24.67 24.84 -10.46
N SER A 213 24.92 23.52 -10.53
CA SER A 213 25.49 22.75 -9.40
C SER A 213 26.94 23.11 -9.09
N LYS A 214 27.73 23.55 -10.08
CA LYS A 214 29.10 24.06 -9.85
C LYS A 214 29.12 25.44 -9.19
N ILE A 215 28.10 26.26 -9.41
CA ILE A 215 27.99 27.60 -8.81
C ILE A 215 27.52 27.51 -7.35
N SER A 216 26.59 26.60 -7.02
CA SER A 216 26.14 26.45 -5.61
C SER A 216 27.24 25.88 -4.69
N ASN A 217 28.11 24.99 -5.20
CA ASN A 217 29.23 24.43 -4.43
C ASN A 217 30.40 25.40 -4.20
N ARG A 218 30.49 26.54 -4.93
CA ARG A 218 31.48 27.59 -4.64
C ARG A 218 31.06 28.54 -3.53
N SER A 219 29.77 28.61 -3.19
CA SER A 219 29.25 29.55 -2.19
C SER A 219 29.34 29.04 -0.74
N SER A 220 29.57 27.73 -0.53
CA SER A 220 29.61 27.12 0.81
C SER A 220 31.00 26.96 1.44
N ASN A 221 32.09 27.31 0.73
CA ASN A 221 33.48 27.10 1.21
C ASN A 221 34.33 28.37 1.35
N GLY A 222 33.72 29.54 1.63
CA GLY A 222 34.41 30.82 1.64
C GLY A 222 34.20 31.68 2.89
N ARG A 223 34.52 31.18 4.10
CA ARG A 223 34.68 32.07 5.27
C ARG A 223 35.74 31.57 6.25
N ARG A 224 37.02 31.77 5.90
CA ARG A 224 38.10 31.96 6.90
C ARG A 224 39.31 32.71 6.31
N SER A 225 39.55 33.88 6.91
CA SER A 225 40.84 34.51 7.23
C SER A 225 41.67 35.24 6.16
N SER A 226 41.88 36.53 6.50
CA SER A 226 43.12 37.32 6.55
C SER A 226 43.77 37.93 5.30
N GLN A 227 43.66 39.26 5.29
CA GLN A 227 44.67 40.30 4.99
C GLN A 227 46.13 39.84 4.82
N HIS A 228 46.78 40.25 3.71
CA HIS A 228 47.96 41.12 3.72
C HIS A 228 48.28 41.66 2.30
N THR A 229 49.17 42.64 2.31
CA THR A 229 49.46 43.78 1.43
C THR A 229 50.29 43.56 0.14
N LEU A 230 50.04 44.47 -0.82
CA LEU A 230 50.94 45.25 -1.71
C LEU A 230 51.80 44.61 -2.83
N ASP A 231 51.62 45.26 -4.00
CA ASP A 231 52.56 45.64 -5.08
C ASP A 231 53.33 44.62 -5.93
N GLY A 232 53.38 44.90 -7.24
CA GLY A 232 54.47 44.48 -8.13
C GLY A 232 54.07 44.04 -9.53
N SER A 233 54.06 44.99 -10.46
CA SER A 233 54.03 44.87 -11.93
C SER A 233 55.07 43.91 -12.53
N THR A 234 54.75 43.21 -13.63
CA THR A 234 55.38 43.31 -14.99
C THR A 234 54.97 42.15 -15.91
N VAL A 235 55.29 42.33 -17.20
CA VAL A 235 54.65 41.86 -18.43
C VAL A 235 55.39 40.64 -19.05
N ASP A 236 54.78 40.04 -20.08
CA ASP A 236 55.37 39.21 -21.16
C ASP A 236 55.67 37.74 -20.84
N LEU A 237 55.80 36.82 -21.80
CA LEU A 237 55.11 36.45 -23.07
C LEU A 237 55.76 35.07 -23.41
N GLU A 238 55.11 34.27 -24.25
CA GLU A 238 55.64 33.04 -24.90
C GLU A 238 55.78 31.75 -24.03
N SER A 239 55.00 30.71 -24.33
CA SER A 239 55.20 29.66 -25.37
C SER A 239 56.27 28.62 -25.01
N HIS A 240 55.85 27.36 -24.81
CA HIS A 240 56.32 26.21 -25.58
C HIS A 240 55.79 24.87 -25.02
N ALA A 241 55.48 24.00 -25.97
CA ALA A 241 55.02 22.64 -25.82
C ALA A 241 56.04 21.73 -25.12
N ARG A 242 55.56 20.65 -24.48
CA ARG A 242 56.16 19.31 -24.62
C ARG A 242 55.19 18.20 -24.21
N ARG A 243 55.39 17.10 -24.92
CA ARG A 243 54.60 15.86 -25.09
C ARG A 243 54.68 14.89 -23.90
N PRO A 244 53.84 13.84 -23.91
CA PRO A 244 53.70 12.84 -22.85
C PRO A 244 54.68 11.67 -23.02
N SER A 245 54.80 10.83 -21.99
CA SER A 245 55.22 9.42 -22.08
C SER A 245 55.06 8.68 -20.73
N PRO A 246 55.04 7.33 -20.74
CA PRO A 246 54.13 6.51 -19.93
C PRO A 246 54.86 5.50 -19.02
N ASP A 247 54.10 4.53 -18.54
CA ASP A 247 54.49 3.21 -18.02
C ASP A 247 54.94 3.13 -16.56
N GLN A 248 54.13 2.42 -15.75
CA GLN A 248 54.62 1.37 -14.87
C GLN A 248 53.45 0.47 -14.43
N GLU A 249 53.37 -0.68 -15.12
CA GLU A 249 52.86 -1.93 -14.57
C GLU A 249 53.77 -2.36 -13.41
N ASP A 250 53.19 -2.90 -12.34
CA ASP A 250 53.87 -3.94 -11.57
C ASP A 250 52.85 -4.79 -10.78
N ASP A 251 53.11 -6.08 -10.86
CA ASP A 251 52.32 -7.23 -10.45
C ASP A 251 52.08 -7.33 -8.93
N PHE A 252 50.91 -7.87 -8.55
CA PHE A 252 50.68 -8.41 -7.21
C PHE A 252 50.51 -9.93 -7.31
N GLU A 253 51.59 -10.63 -6.98
CA GLU A 253 51.64 -12.09 -6.83
C GLU A 253 51.33 -12.51 -5.38
N LEU A 254 50.55 -13.58 -5.25
CA LEU A 254 50.25 -14.33 -4.02
C LEU A 254 51.44 -15.22 -3.64
N ASP A 255 51.81 -15.33 -2.35
CA ASP A 255 51.59 -16.58 -1.59
C ASP A 255 52.03 -16.57 -0.11
N ARG A 256 51.22 -17.29 0.67
CA ARG A 256 51.49 -18.19 1.83
C ARG A 256 52.76 -18.10 2.70
N ALA A 257 52.51 -18.12 4.02
CA ALA A 257 53.10 -19.05 5.01
C ALA A 257 52.11 -19.19 6.20
N SER A 258 51.54 -20.34 6.53
CA SER A 258 52.10 -21.53 7.20
C SER A 258 52.51 -21.30 8.66
N PHE A 259 51.68 -21.72 9.62
CA PHE A 259 52.13 -22.28 10.91
C PHE A 259 51.12 -23.31 11.42
N ASN A 260 51.64 -24.45 11.85
CA ASN A 260 50.90 -25.64 12.27
C ASN A 260 51.50 -26.16 13.58
N ARG A 261 50.63 -26.78 14.40
CA ARG A 261 50.88 -27.69 15.54
C ARG A 261 51.30 -27.12 16.91
N ASN A 262 50.47 -27.37 17.93
CA ASN A 262 50.55 -28.62 18.71
C ASN A 262 49.26 -28.85 19.53
N GLU A 263 48.75 -30.08 19.44
CA GLU A 263 47.84 -30.73 20.40
C GLU A 263 48.66 -31.13 21.64
N ASP A 264 48.07 -31.24 22.84
CA ASP A 264 47.36 -32.45 23.28
C ASP A 264 47.06 -32.42 24.80
N HIS A 265 46.12 -33.29 25.19
CA HIS A 265 45.74 -33.76 26.53
C HIS A 265 44.42 -33.24 27.15
N SER A 266 43.40 -34.09 26.92
CA SER A 266 42.12 -34.34 27.63
C SER A 266 42.31 -34.72 29.12
N PRO A 267 41.30 -35.20 29.91
CA PRO A 267 39.84 -35.39 29.67
C PRO A 267 38.88 -34.98 30.82
N VAL A 268 37.58 -34.95 30.47
CA VAL A 268 36.37 -35.47 31.17
C VAL A 268 36.32 -35.47 32.71
N CYS A 269 35.27 -34.85 33.27
CA CYS A 269 34.68 -35.32 34.54
C CYS A 269 33.15 -35.26 34.55
N ALA A 270 32.59 -36.39 35.00
CA ALA A 270 31.20 -36.68 35.24
C ALA A 270 30.81 -36.41 36.71
N PHE A 271 29.51 -36.49 36.94
CA PHE A 271 28.75 -36.25 38.16
C PHE A 271 29.14 -37.05 39.42
N SER A 272 28.81 -36.41 40.56
CA SER A 272 28.14 -36.97 41.75
C SER A 272 28.94 -37.18 43.04
N ALA A 273 28.51 -36.39 44.04
CA ALA A 273 28.18 -36.73 45.43
C ALA A 273 29.20 -37.31 46.43
N ASP A 274 29.01 -36.79 47.65
CA ASP A 274 29.12 -37.42 48.97
C ASP A 274 30.40 -37.27 49.84
N LEU A 275 30.19 -36.42 50.86
CA LEU A 275 30.26 -36.73 52.29
C LEU A 275 31.60 -36.72 53.06
N THR A 276 31.54 -35.90 54.12
CA THR A 276 31.94 -36.12 55.54
C THR A 276 33.23 -35.48 56.12
N ARG A 277 32.99 -34.76 57.25
CA ARG A 277 33.76 -34.71 58.52
C ARG A 277 34.73 -33.53 58.73
N ALA A 278 34.90 -32.87 59.89
CA ALA A 278 34.11 -32.52 61.09
C ALA A 278 34.99 -31.59 62.00
N LEU A 279 34.35 -30.85 62.95
CA LEU A 279 34.87 -30.23 64.21
C LEU A 279 35.55 -28.84 64.09
N LYS A 280 35.37 -27.81 64.96
CA LYS A 280 34.57 -27.54 66.18
C LYS A 280 34.74 -26.03 66.60
N VAL A 281 33.91 -25.57 67.56
CA VAL A 281 33.98 -24.32 68.40
C VAL A 281 33.36 -23.07 67.75
N SER A 282 32.52 -22.18 68.34
CA SER A 282 31.58 -22.10 69.49
C SER A 282 31.41 -20.59 69.79
N VAL A 283 30.28 -19.94 69.45
CA VAL A 283 29.73 -18.74 70.15
C VAL A 283 28.21 -18.70 69.92
N THR A 284 27.49 -18.28 70.96
CA THR A 284 26.05 -18.43 71.23
C THR A 284 25.10 -17.37 70.62
N ALA A 285 23.85 -17.84 70.37
CA ALA A 285 22.54 -17.15 70.31
C ALA A 285 22.00 -16.69 68.93
N PRO A 286 20.66 -16.57 68.69
CA PRO A 286 19.47 -17.13 69.36
C PRO A 286 18.68 -18.11 68.45
N ARG A 287 17.78 -18.90 69.05
CA ARG A 287 16.99 -19.98 68.39
C ARG A 287 16.03 -19.47 67.32
N THR A 288 16.29 -19.79 66.05
CA THR A 288 15.28 -19.86 65.00
C THR A 288 14.57 -21.22 65.01
N PRO A 289 13.23 -21.28 64.84
CA PRO A 289 12.53 -22.55 64.71
C PRO A 289 13.04 -23.31 63.48
N PRO A 290 13.15 -24.65 63.53
CA PRO A 290 13.65 -25.43 62.41
C PRO A 290 12.80 -25.15 61.18
N PRO A 291 13.41 -24.96 59.98
CA PRO A 291 12.64 -24.77 58.76
C PRO A 291 11.73 -25.98 58.62
N SER A 292 10.43 -25.73 58.66
CA SER A 292 9.43 -26.75 58.40
C SER A 292 9.83 -27.40 57.07
N LYS A 293 10.07 -28.72 57.08
CA LYS A 293 10.30 -29.49 55.87
C LYS A 293 9.18 -29.09 54.91
N ARG A 294 9.48 -28.29 53.88
CA ARG A 294 8.51 -27.97 52.83
C ARG A 294 8.15 -29.31 52.23
N ARG A 295 7.03 -29.85 52.69
CA ARG A 295 6.44 -31.06 52.17
C ARG A 295 6.13 -30.69 50.73
N ILE A 296 6.96 -31.14 49.79
CA ILE A 296 6.69 -31.03 48.37
C ILE A 296 5.45 -31.87 48.17
N ILE A 297 4.29 -31.22 48.16
CA ILE A 297 3.03 -31.88 47.88
C ILE A 297 3.08 -32.17 46.40
N TYR A 298 3.42 -33.41 46.06
CA TYR A 298 3.31 -33.90 44.70
C TYR A 298 1.83 -33.85 44.31
N GLN A 299 1.50 -32.99 43.35
CA GLN A 299 0.19 -32.97 42.72
C GLN A 299 0.31 -33.70 41.40
N SER A 300 -0.48 -34.75 41.23
CA SER A 300 -0.60 -35.42 39.94
C SER A 300 -1.09 -34.42 38.89
N PRO A 301 -0.59 -34.49 37.65
CA PRO A 301 -1.06 -33.63 36.57
C PRO A 301 -2.57 -33.84 36.33
N ASN A 302 -3.23 -32.79 35.87
CA ASN A 302 -4.63 -32.87 35.44
C ASN A 302 -4.75 -33.99 34.40
N GLN A 303 -5.60 -34.97 34.72
CA GLN A 303 -5.69 -36.22 33.94
C GLN A 303 -6.27 -35.99 32.54
N ASP A 304 -7.15 -35.00 32.38
CA ASP A 304 -7.74 -34.66 31.08
C ASP A 304 -6.68 -34.00 30.19
N HIS A 305 -5.94 -33.02 30.72
CA HIS A 305 -4.83 -32.40 29.99
C HIS A 305 -3.73 -33.40 29.61
N LEU A 306 -3.39 -34.33 30.52
CA LEU A 306 -2.41 -35.37 30.23
C LEU A 306 -2.93 -36.34 29.16
N ARG A 307 -4.20 -36.72 29.22
CA ARG A 307 -4.84 -37.57 28.22
C ARG A 307 -4.88 -36.91 26.84
N ASP A 308 -5.25 -35.64 26.78
CA ASP A 308 -5.27 -34.86 25.54
C ASP A 308 -3.85 -34.74 24.96
N ALA A 309 -2.86 -34.41 25.79
CA ALA A 309 -1.47 -34.34 25.38
C ALA A 309 -0.91 -35.70 24.91
N LEU A 310 -1.34 -36.82 25.51
CA LEU A 310 -0.92 -38.17 25.10
C LEU A 310 -1.64 -38.63 23.82
N LEU A 311 -2.91 -38.27 23.62
CA LEU A 311 -3.63 -38.54 22.38
C LEU A 311 -3.04 -37.74 21.22
N GLU A 312 -2.69 -36.48 21.47
CA GLU A 312 -2.06 -35.62 20.50
C GLU A 312 -0.61 -36.08 20.23
N GLY A 313 0.24 -36.17 21.26
CA GLY A 313 1.66 -36.53 21.12
C GLY A 313 1.97 -37.99 20.80
N GLY A 314 1.05 -38.92 21.10
CA GLY A 314 1.22 -40.37 20.87
C GLY A 314 0.62 -40.88 19.56
N SER A 315 -0.18 -40.08 18.85
CA SER A 315 -0.71 -40.47 17.55
C SER A 315 0.34 -40.29 16.45
N SER A 316 0.44 -41.23 15.51
CA SER A 316 1.23 -41.04 14.29
C SER A 316 0.71 -39.88 13.42
N TYR A 317 -0.48 -39.36 13.71
CA TYR A 317 -1.09 -38.21 13.06
C TYR A 317 -0.43 -36.87 13.43
N SER A 318 0.05 -36.71 14.66
CA SER A 318 0.75 -35.47 15.08
C SER A 318 2.15 -35.33 14.48
N GLN A 319 2.77 -36.45 14.08
CA GLN A 319 4.05 -36.44 13.35
C GLN A 319 3.90 -36.07 11.87
N LEU A 320 2.67 -36.06 11.33
CA LEU A 320 2.34 -35.72 9.94
C LEU A 320 1.64 -34.36 9.81
N TRP A 321 1.43 -33.63 10.91
CA TRP A 321 0.84 -32.30 10.88
C TRP A 321 1.67 -31.37 9.98
N GLY A 322 1.05 -30.88 8.91
CA GLY A 322 1.71 -30.03 7.89
C GLY A 322 2.22 -30.75 6.64
N GLN A 323 2.15 -32.09 6.57
CA GLN A 323 2.43 -32.86 5.34
C GLN A 323 1.22 -33.68 4.90
N GLY A 324 0.04 -33.06 4.89
CA GLY A 324 -1.06 -33.63 4.12
C GLY A 324 -0.61 -33.86 2.67
N PRO A 325 -1.13 -34.90 1.98
CA PRO A 325 -0.72 -35.27 0.62
C PRO A 325 -0.86 -34.14 -0.43
N ASN A 326 -1.52 -33.03 -0.07
CA ASN A 326 -1.74 -31.86 -0.91
C ASN A 326 -1.04 -30.58 -0.40
N SER A 327 -0.08 -30.68 0.54
CA SER A 327 0.67 -29.52 1.00
C SER A 327 1.79 -29.16 0.01
N THR A 328 2.04 -27.86 -0.19
CA THR A 328 3.21 -27.38 -0.95
C THR A 328 4.15 -26.65 0.00
N SER A 329 5.42 -27.04 0.02
CA SER A 329 6.47 -26.37 0.79
C SER A 329 7.36 -25.55 -0.14
N GLU A 330 7.59 -24.29 0.20
CA GLU A 330 8.35 -23.33 -0.60
C GLU A 330 9.41 -22.64 0.25
N GLN A 331 10.58 -22.42 -0.34
CA GLN A 331 11.59 -21.53 0.22
C GLN A 331 11.28 -20.10 -0.21
N ILE A 332 11.28 -19.17 0.73
CA ILE A 332 10.82 -17.80 0.52
C ILE A 332 11.86 -16.77 0.98
N GLN A 333 11.82 -15.60 0.33
CA GLN A 333 12.27 -14.34 0.88
C GLN A 333 11.05 -13.60 1.43
N PHE A 334 11.05 -13.32 2.73
CA PHE A 334 9.96 -12.67 3.43
C PHE A 334 10.31 -11.21 3.75
N PHE A 335 9.39 -10.30 3.48
CA PHE A 335 9.50 -8.87 3.75
C PHE A 335 8.34 -8.46 4.65
N ALA A 336 8.63 -8.20 5.92
CA ALA A 336 7.60 -7.80 6.88
C ALA A 336 7.03 -6.41 6.53
N ILE A 337 5.71 -6.26 6.64
CA ILE A 337 5.06 -4.95 6.63
C ILE A 337 5.24 -4.38 8.03
N ASN A 338 6.13 -3.41 8.15
CA ASN A 338 6.45 -2.79 9.44
C ASN A 338 5.43 -1.72 9.81
N ASP A 339 5.23 -1.53 11.11
CA ASP A 339 4.47 -0.40 11.62
C ASP A 339 5.24 0.90 11.32
N CYS A 340 4.56 1.85 10.67
CA CYS A 340 5.07 3.18 10.41
C CYS A 340 4.06 4.20 10.94
N SER A 341 4.53 5.29 11.54
CA SER A 341 3.60 6.35 11.91
C SER A 341 3.22 7.15 10.67
N LEU A 342 2.00 7.70 10.62
CA LEU A 342 1.59 8.56 9.51
C LEU A 342 2.53 9.78 9.38
N ASN A 343 3.06 10.30 10.48
CA ASN A 343 4.02 11.41 10.43
C ASN A 343 5.32 11.02 9.73
N ASP A 344 5.86 9.82 10.00
CA ASP A 344 7.07 9.33 9.35
C ASP A 344 6.85 9.10 7.85
N LEU A 345 5.69 8.54 7.48
CA LEU A 345 5.28 8.41 6.07
C LEU A 345 5.28 9.77 5.35
N LEU A 346 4.78 10.82 6.01
CA LEU A 346 4.66 12.15 5.43
C LEU A 346 6.00 12.90 5.42
N ALA A 347 6.89 12.64 6.38
CA ALA A 347 8.17 13.33 6.52
C ALA A 347 9.21 12.89 5.49
N ASP A 348 9.20 11.63 5.06
CA ASP A 348 10.21 11.08 4.14
C ASP A 348 9.60 10.23 3.04
N ARG A 349 9.90 10.61 1.79
CA ARG A 349 9.43 9.89 0.58
C ARG A 349 9.84 8.43 0.53
N ARG A 350 10.94 8.06 1.21
CA ARG A 350 11.40 6.67 1.28
C ARG A 350 10.42 5.76 2.02
N PHE A 351 9.60 6.32 2.92
CA PHE A 351 8.59 5.56 3.66
C PHE A 351 7.21 5.59 2.99
N GLN A 352 6.99 6.38 1.93
CA GLN A 352 5.67 6.52 1.32
C GLN A 352 5.17 5.28 0.56
N GLY A 353 5.97 4.24 0.47
CA GLY A 353 5.57 2.97 -0.13
C GLY A 353 6.18 1.79 0.60
N PHE A 354 5.45 0.67 0.60
CA PHE A 354 6.02 -0.61 0.95
C PHE A 354 7.04 -1.05 -0.12
N VAL A 355 8.27 -1.35 0.29
CA VAL A 355 9.37 -1.74 -0.59
C VAL A 355 10.00 -3.04 -0.10
N CYS A 356 10.13 -4.02 -0.99
CA CYS A 356 10.88 -5.24 -0.72
C CYS A 356 12.38 -5.00 -0.88
N ASP A 357 12.99 -4.28 0.05
CA ASP A 357 14.44 -4.07 0.09
C ASP A 357 15.15 -5.39 0.47
N PRO A 358 16.02 -5.95 -0.39
CA PRO A 358 16.77 -7.17 -0.10
C PRO A 358 17.55 -7.13 1.23
N ALA A 359 17.97 -5.95 1.69
CA ALA A 359 18.66 -5.79 2.98
C ALA A 359 17.77 -6.14 4.18
N ASN A 360 16.44 -6.04 4.02
CA ASN A 360 15.44 -6.34 5.03
C ASN A 360 14.76 -7.71 4.83
N ALA A 361 15.22 -8.50 3.86
CA ALA A 361 14.64 -9.81 3.58
C ALA A 361 14.99 -10.82 4.67
N CYS A 362 13.98 -11.50 5.21
CA CYS A 362 14.16 -12.66 6.07
C CYS A 362 13.95 -13.94 5.26
N MET A 363 14.93 -14.84 5.28
CA MET A 363 14.80 -16.15 4.63
C MET A 363 13.91 -17.07 5.47
N GLY A 364 13.13 -17.92 4.82
CA GLY A 364 12.28 -18.88 5.51
C GLY A 364 11.64 -19.91 4.60
N SER A 365 10.72 -20.68 5.17
CA SER A 365 9.87 -21.62 4.44
C SER A 365 8.40 -21.33 4.68
N LEU A 366 7.59 -21.52 3.65
CA LEU A 366 6.14 -21.44 3.69
C LEU A 366 5.55 -22.77 3.28
N VAL A 367 4.73 -23.36 4.16
CA VAL A 367 3.94 -24.56 3.84
C VAL A 367 2.50 -24.13 3.62
N ILE A 368 1.91 -24.46 2.48
CA ILE A 368 0.55 -24.08 2.10
C ILE A 368 -0.30 -25.35 2.01
N GLU A 369 -1.46 -25.37 2.67
CA GLU A 369 -2.41 -26.47 2.61
C GLU A 369 -3.32 -26.31 1.37
N ALA A 370 -2.96 -26.95 0.26
CA ALA A 370 -3.72 -26.76 -0.97
C ALA A 370 -5.16 -27.28 -0.85
N GLY A 371 -6.11 -26.49 -1.33
CA GLY A 371 -7.54 -26.80 -1.31
C GLY A 371 -8.25 -26.47 0.02
N ASN A 372 -7.51 -26.09 1.07
CA ASN A 372 -8.09 -25.60 2.33
C ASN A 372 -8.20 -24.07 2.29
N TYR A 373 -9.19 -23.57 1.55
CA TYR A 373 -9.44 -22.14 1.45
C TYR A 373 -10.07 -21.60 2.73
N LEU A 374 -9.42 -20.61 3.33
CA LEU A 374 -10.03 -19.76 4.35
C LEU A 374 -11.11 -18.87 3.72
N GLY A 375 -10.89 -18.43 2.48
CA GLY A 375 -11.85 -17.62 1.75
C GLY A 375 -11.51 -17.46 0.27
N ILE A 376 -12.53 -17.22 -0.55
CA ILE A 376 -12.37 -16.91 -1.97
C ILE A 376 -13.05 -15.57 -2.25
N GLY A 377 -12.27 -14.49 -2.18
CA GLY A 377 -12.72 -13.14 -2.50
C GLY A 377 -12.91 -12.93 -4.00
N THR A 378 -13.14 -11.70 -4.45
CA THR A 378 -13.38 -11.39 -5.86
C THR A 378 -12.13 -11.60 -6.73
N PHE A 379 -10.95 -11.20 -6.23
CA PHE A 379 -9.69 -11.18 -6.97
C PHE A 379 -8.55 -11.94 -6.27
N LYS A 380 -8.74 -12.35 -5.01
CA LYS A 380 -7.75 -13.09 -4.21
C LYS A 380 -8.35 -14.29 -3.50
N THR A 381 -7.56 -15.35 -3.38
CA THR A 381 -7.85 -16.50 -2.51
C THR A 381 -7.06 -16.34 -1.22
N ALA A 382 -7.62 -16.77 -0.10
CA ALA A 382 -6.91 -16.95 1.16
C ALA A 382 -6.88 -18.46 1.46
N GLU A 383 -5.68 -19.01 1.66
CA GLU A 383 -5.43 -20.40 1.98
C GLU A 383 -4.78 -20.49 3.37
N MET A 384 -4.97 -21.61 4.05
CA MET A 384 -4.24 -21.89 5.28
C MET A 384 -2.76 -22.20 4.97
N GLY A 385 -1.85 -21.67 5.78
CA GLY A 385 -0.44 -22.02 5.70
C GLY A 385 0.31 -21.91 7.01
N TYR A 386 1.58 -22.30 6.98
CA TYR A 386 2.49 -22.29 8.11
C TYR A 386 3.80 -21.63 7.70
N LEU A 387 4.17 -20.58 8.44
CA LEU A 387 5.37 -19.78 8.20
C LEU A 387 6.48 -20.17 9.18
N THR A 388 7.68 -20.40 8.66
CA THR A 388 8.90 -20.56 9.47
C THR A 388 9.98 -19.63 8.94
N LEU A 389 10.40 -18.65 9.75
CA LEU A 389 11.47 -17.71 9.41
C LEU A 389 12.78 -18.10 10.12
N LEU A 390 13.91 -17.93 9.43
CA LEU A 390 15.24 -18.24 10.00
C LEU A 390 15.65 -17.26 11.10
N HIS A 391 15.23 -15.99 10.97
CA HIS A 391 15.46 -14.96 11.98
C HIS A 391 14.14 -14.55 12.60
N LEU A 392 14.01 -14.81 13.91
CA LEU A 392 12.83 -14.43 14.69
C LEU A 392 12.97 -12.98 15.13
N THR A 393 12.19 -12.09 14.52
CA THR A 393 12.03 -10.73 15.03
C THR A 393 10.84 -10.69 15.97
N ALA A 394 11.10 -10.47 17.25
CA ALA A 394 10.04 -10.31 18.24
C ALA A 394 9.12 -9.14 17.85
N GLY A 395 7.80 -9.32 17.97
CA GLY A 395 6.83 -8.28 17.66
C GLY A 395 6.34 -8.23 16.21
N HIS A 396 6.84 -9.10 15.32
CA HIS A 396 6.35 -9.22 13.94
C HIS A 396 5.67 -10.57 13.69
N LEU A 397 5.23 -10.80 12.45
CA LEU A 397 4.80 -12.11 11.98
C LEU A 397 6.03 -13.02 11.78
N GLY A 398 5.90 -14.29 12.12
CA GLY A 398 6.93 -15.31 12.07
C GLY A 398 7.83 -15.45 13.32
N PRO A 399 7.44 -15.09 14.58
CA PRO A 399 8.33 -15.24 15.73
C PRO A 399 8.38 -16.69 16.25
N ARG A 400 7.60 -17.61 15.65
CA ARG A 400 7.57 -19.04 15.99
C ARG A 400 7.75 -19.85 14.72
N ALA A 401 8.41 -21.00 14.84
CA ALA A 401 8.42 -21.99 13.76
C ALA A 401 7.00 -22.52 13.54
N ASN A 402 6.64 -22.74 12.27
CA ASN A 402 5.32 -23.19 11.82
C ASN A 402 4.18 -22.32 12.37
N GLU A 403 4.36 -21.01 12.37
CA GLU A 403 3.28 -20.11 12.77
C GLU A 403 2.12 -20.18 11.76
N PRO A 404 0.89 -20.42 12.22
CA PRO A 404 -0.27 -20.47 11.34
C PRO A 404 -0.56 -19.09 10.74
N VAL A 405 -0.68 -19.03 9.41
CA VAL A 405 -0.87 -17.81 8.64
C VAL A 405 -1.98 -17.96 7.62
N ALA A 406 -2.57 -16.83 7.22
CA ALA A 406 -3.40 -16.75 6.02
C ALA A 406 -2.50 -16.40 4.83
N VAL A 407 -2.50 -17.27 3.81
CA VAL A 407 -1.70 -17.12 2.59
C VAL A 407 -2.59 -16.63 1.47
N LYS A 408 -2.37 -15.38 1.03
CA LYS A 408 -3.19 -14.72 0.02
C LYS A 408 -2.50 -14.68 -1.34
N ARG A 409 -3.28 -14.99 -2.38
CA ARG A 409 -2.83 -15.01 -3.78
C ARG A 409 -3.83 -14.39 -4.73
N MET A 410 -3.30 -13.72 -5.74
CA MET A 410 -4.11 -13.11 -6.79
C MET A 410 -4.56 -14.14 -7.83
N TYR A 411 -5.74 -13.91 -8.38
CA TYR A 411 -6.26 -14.73 -9.47
C TYR A 411 -7.21 -13.92 -10.36
N LYS A 412 -7.50 -14.46 -11.55
CA LYS A 412 -8.55 -13.98 -12.45
C LYS A 412 -9.64 -15.03 -12.61
N ARG A 413 -10.90 -14.59 -12.56
CA ARG A 413 -12.07 -15.42 -12.85
C ARG A 413 -12.22 -15.56 -14.35
N ARG A 414 -12.30 -16.80 -14.85
CA ARG A 414 -12.68 -17.08 -16.25
C ARG A 414 -13.93 -17.96 -16.26
N LYS A 415 -14.93 -17.59 -17.05
CA LYS A 415 -16.09 -18.47 -17.31
C LYS A 415 -15.57 -19.73 -18.01
N THR A 416 -16.02 -20.91 -17.58
CA THR A 416 -15.77 -22.14 -18.34
C THR A 416 -16.22 -21.95 -19.79
N PRO A 417 -15.41 -22.37 -20.78
CA PRO A 417 -15.89 -22.54 -22.14
C PRO A 417 -17.14 -23.43 -22.13
N THR A 418 -18.10 -23.09 -22.98
CA THR A 418 -19.53 -23.42 -22.93
C THR A 418 -19.92 -24.90 -22.96
N ASP A 419 -18.99 -25.85 -23.04
CA ASP A 419 -19.34 -27.19 -23.52
C ASP A 419 -19.39 -28.27 -22.41
N ALA A 420 -18.95 -27.98 -21.17
CA ALA A 420 -18.91 -28.99 -20.09
C ALA A 420 -19.66 -28.61 -18.80
N ASN A 421 -19.93 -27.32 -18.55
CA ASN A 421 -20.79 -26.83 -17.46
C ASN A 421 -20.93 -25.30 -17.58
N PRO A 422 -21.94 -24.79 -18.31
CA PRO A 422 -22.17 -23.36 -18.42
C PRO A 422 -22.46 -22.77 -17.03
N GLY A 423 -21.67 -21.78 -16.62
CA GLY A 423 -21.86 -21.05 -15.35
C GLY A 423 -20.83 -21.34 -14.26
N LYS A 424 -19.95 -22.36 -14.41
CA LYS A 424 -18.87 -22.60 -13.44
C LYS A 424 -17.69 -21.66 -13.69
N TRP A 425 -17.22 -20.99 -12.65
CA TRP A 425 -16.01 -20.16 -12.74
C TRP A 425 -14.77 -21.01 -12.46
N VAL A 426 -13.72 -20.84 -13.27
CA VAL A 426 -12.39 -21.41 -13.00
C VAL A 426 -11.48 -20.30 -12.51
N LEU A 427 -10.79 -20.57 -11.40
CA LEU A 427 -9.75 -19.71 -10.85
C LEU A 427 -8.48 -19.91 -11.69
N ASN A 428 -8.05 -18.88 -12.41
CA ASN A 428 -6.76 -18.90 -13.10
C ASN A 428 -5.78 -18.01 -12.34
N ARG A 429 -4.61 -18.53 -12.00
CA ARG A 429 -3.53 -17.71 -11.43
C ARG A 429 -3.06 -16.68 -12.46
N LEU A 430 -2.64 -15.52 -11.97
CA LEU A 430 -2.03 -14.49 -12.81
C LEU A 430 -0.62 -14.90 -13.24
N THR A 431 -0.02 -14.16 -14.17
CA THR A 431 1.41 -14.32 -14.44
C THR A 431 2.21 -13.92 -13.20
N SER A 432 3.43 -14.42 -13.02
CA SER A 432 4.25 -14.09 -11.85
C SER A 432 4.50 -12.59 -11.71
N ALA A 433 4.66 -11.86 -12.81
CA ALA A 433 4.83 -10.41 -12.81
C ALA A 433 3.55 -9.67 -12.38
N ASP A 434 2.39 -10.05 -12.93
CA ASP A 434 1.11 -9.44 -12.57
C ASP A 434 0.71 -9.76 -11.12
N GLU A 435 0.91 -11.01 -10.68
CA GLU A 435 0.69 -11.44 -9.30
C GLU A 435 1.58 -10.64 -8.34
N HIS A 436 2.87 -10.52 -8.65
CA HIS A 436 3.82 -9.74 -7.87
C HIS A 436 3.38 -8.28 -7.73
N SER A 437 3.10 -7.60 -8.84
CA SER A 437 2.67 -6.20 -8.83
C SER A 437 1.40 -5.98 -8.02
N LYS A 438 0.41 -6.88 -8.16
CA LYS A 438 -0.86 -6.76 -7.41
C LYS A 438 -0.69 -7.07 -5.92
N ILE A 439 0.14 -8.05 -5.56
CA ILE A 439 0.42 -8.34 -4.14
C ILE A 439 1.18 -7.17 -3.49
N LEU A 440 2.14 -6.56 -4.18
CA LEU A 440 2.82 -5.37 -3.65
C LEU A 440 1.86 -4.20 -3.44
N MET A 441 0.87 -4.03 -4.33
CA MET A 441 -0.18 -3.03 -4.12
C MET A 441 -0.99 -3.31 -2.85
N GLU A 442 -1.46 -4.54 -2.63
CA GLU A 442 -2.20 -4.89 -1.39
C GLU A 442 -1.36 -4.70 -0.14
N ALA A 443 -0.09 -5.11 -0.18
CA ALA A 443 0.85 -4.90 0.91
C ALA A 443 1.01 -3.41 1.23
N ASN A 444 1.08 -2.57 0.20
CA ASN A 444 1.13 -1.13 0.35
C ASN A 444 -0.17 -0.55 0.93
N VAL A 445 -1.33 -1.05 0.52
CA VAL A 445 -2.64 -0.66 1.10
C VAL A 445 -2.68 -1.00 2.59
N LEU A 446 -2.28 -2.21 2.98
CA LEU A 446 -2.27 -2.63 4.39
C LEU A 446 -1.27 -1.82 5.23
N PHE A 447 -0.10 -1.51 4.67
CA PHE A 447 0.92 -0.67 5.28
C PHE A 447 0.40 0.75 5.59
N TRP A 448 -0.22 1.40 4.60
CA TRP A 448 -0.83 2.71 4.79
C TRP A 448 -2.04 2.67 5.72
N ALA A 449 -2.89 1.64 5.62
CA ALA A 449 -4.05 1.49 6.49
C ALA A 449 -3.67 1.33 7.97
N THR A 450 -2.62 0.55 8.24
CA THR A 450 -2.06 0.41 9.60
C THR A 450 -1.58 1.76 10.14
N SER A 451 -0.87 2.53 9.31
CA SER A 451 -0.36 3.86 9.68
C SER A 451 -1.48 4.87 9.96
N ILE A 452 -2.54 4.85 9.14
CA ILE A 452 -3.73 5.71 9.31
C ILE A 452 -4.52 5.33 10.57
N MET A 453 -4.66 4.03 10.86
CA MET A 453 -5.33 3.57 12.08
C MET A 453 -4.53 3.95 13.33
N ASN A 454 -3.20 3.79 13.32
CA ASN A 454 -2.33 4.23 14.40
C ASN A 454 -2.42 5.74 14.64
N PHE A 455 -2.55 6.54 13.57
CA PHE A 455 -2.83 7.97 13.67
C PHE A 455 -4.17 8.24 14.37
N THR A 456 -5.23 7.49 14.05
CA THR A 456 -6.52 7.60 14.73
C THR A 456 -6.41 7.32 16.22
N TYR A 457 -5.72 6.25 16.62
CA TYR A 457 -5.48 5.94 18.03
C TYR A 457 -4.66 7.01 18.74
N SER A 458 -3.64 7.56 18.08
CA SER A 458 -2.86 8.67 18.63
C SER A 458 -3.73 9.89 18.93
N PHE A 459 -4.68 10.21 18.04
CA PHE A 459 -5.68 11.26 18.30
C PHE A 459 -6.57 10.91 19.50
N ILE A 460 -7.11 9.69 19.55
CA ILE A 460 -7.99 9.23 20.63
C ILE A 460 -7.28 9.36 22.00
N TYR A 461 -6.07 8.82 22.12
CA TYR A 461 -5.33 8.84 23.38
C TYR A 461 -4.96 10.25 23.81
N HIS A 462 -4.54 11.10 22.86
CA HIS A 462 -4.23 12.50 23.17
C HIS A 462 -5.47 13.24 23.67
N PHE A 463 -6.61 13.06 23.02
CA PHE A 463 -7.88 13.68 23.43
C PHE A 463 -8.27 13.23 24.84
N ILE A 464 -8.28 11.91 25.11
CA ILE A 464 -8.59 11.35 26.44
C ILE A 464 -7.64 11.91 27.51
N GLN A 465 -6.34 11.99 27.23
CA GLN A 465 -5.34 12.51 28.17
C GLN A 465 -5.55 14.01 28.46
N SER A 466 -6.04 14.78 27.49
CA SER A 466 -6.33 16.21 27.65
C SER A 466 -7.70 16.50 28.27
N SER A 467 -8.61 15.52 28.28
CA SER A 467 -9.96 15.66 28.80
C SER A 467 -9.99 15.61 30.34
N SER A 468 -10.85 16.42 30.95
CA SER A 468 -11.14 16.34 32.39
C SER A 468 -12.01 15.14 32.76
N GLU A 469 -12.73 14.58 31.78
CA GLU A 469 -13.65 13.46 31.95
C GLU A 469 -13.15 12.21 31.22
N ARG A 470 -13.46 11.03 31.77
CA ARG A 470 -13.22 9.75 31.10
C ARG A 470 -14.33 9.46 30.10
N PRO A 471 -14.03 8.76 28.98
CA PRO A 471 -15.07 8.36 28.05
C PRO A 471 -16.11 7.47 28.75
N PRO A 472 -17.43 7.70 28.56
CA PRO A 472 -18.49 6.90 29.17
C PRO A 472 -18.72 5.57 28.44
N PHE A 473 -17.80 5.18 27.56
CA PHE A 473 -17.83 3.97 26.74
C PHE A 473 -16.41 3.37 26.68
N GLU A 474 -16.34 2.09 26.34
CA GLU A 474 -15.07 1.39 26.14
C GLU A 474 -14.44 1.79 24.81
N ILE A 475 -13.14 2.08 24.81
CA ILE A 475 -12.38 2.30 23.58
C ILE A 475 -11.93 0.94 23.08
N SER A 476 -12.48 0.48 21.96
CA SER A 476 -12.06 -0.77 21.35
C SER A 476 -10.59 -0.68 20.93
N GLU A 477 -9.79 -1.67 21.32
CA GLU A 477 -8.39 -1.83 20.88
C GLU A 477 -8.35 -2.78 19.68
N ILE A 478 -8.44 -2.23 18.48
CA ILE A 478 -8.44 -2.97 17.23
C ILE A 478 -7.25 -2.54 16.37
N ARG A 479 -6.61 -3.50 15.70
CA ARG A 479 -5.50 -3.24 14.78
C ARG A 479 -5.65 -4.06 13.52
N PHE A 480 -4.91 -3.70 12.48
CA PHE A 480 -4.75 -4.60 11.35
C PHE A 480 -3.88 -5.81 11.71
N VAL A 481 -4.12 -6.92 11.04
CA VAL A 481 -3.30 -8.14 11.12
C VAL A 481 -1.84 -7.81 10.82
N ARG A 482 -0.92 -8.48 11.53
CA ARG A 482 0.49 -8.43 11.13
C ARG A 482 0.65 -9.15 9.81
N ALA A 483 1.49 -8.62 8.93
CA ALA A 483 1.59 -9.15 7.58
C ALA A 483 2.98 -8.96 6.97
N GLY A 484 3.19 -9.60 5.82
CA GLY A 484 4.38 -9.43 5.00
C GLY A 484 4.22 -10.04 3.62
N VAL A 485 5.19 -9.77 2.75
CA VAL A 485 5.23 -10.33 1.39
C VAL A 485 6.24 -11.46 1.35
N ALA A 486 5.81 -12.64 0.89
CA ALA A 486 6.70 -13.77 0.62
C ALA A 486 6.94 -13.90 -0.90
N ILE A 487 8.21 -13.91 -1.31
CA ILE A 487 8.63 -14.07 -2.69
C ILE A 487 9.34 -15.40 -2.86
N VAL A 488 8.86 -16.20 -3.82
CA VAL A 488 9.52 -17.45 -4.23
C VAL A 488 10.27 -17.21 -5.53
N HIS A 489 11.51 -17.66 -5.57
CA HIS A 489 12.37 -17.52 -6.74
C HIS A 489 12.54 -18.87 -7.44
N ASN A 490 12.51 -18.87 -8.78
CA ASN A 490 12.96 -20.02 -9.56
C ASN A 490 14.47 -19.89 -9.76
N GLN A 491 15.20 -20.93 -9.39
CA GLN A 491 16.60 -21.08 -9.80
C GLN A 491 16.62 -21.78 -11.15
N SER A 492 16.94 -21.05 -12.21
CA SER A 492 17.22 -21.67 -13.51
C SER A 492 18.72 -21.97 -13.61
N THR A 493 19.08 -23.25 -13.69
CA THR A 493 20.45 -23.73 -13.89
C THR A 493 20.82 -23.63 -15.38
N GLY A 494 20.90 -22.41 -15.90
CA GLY A 494 21.47 -22.13 -17.21
C GLY A 494 23.00 -22.14 -17.18
N PRO A 495 23.70 -22.59 -18.24
CA PRO A 495 25.15 -22.83 -18.23
C PRO A 495 26.04 -21.59 -18.11
N THR A 496 25.52 -20.37 -18.23
CA THR A 496 26.37 -19.15 -18.29
C THR A 496 25.89 -17.94 -17.49
N THR A 497 24.71 -17.96 -16.85
CA THR A 497 24.29 -16.91 -15.89
C THR A 497 23.16 -17.44 -15.00
N LEU A 498 23.32 -17.34 -13.67
CA LEU A 498 22.25 -17.59 -12.71
C LEU A 498 21.19 -16.48 -12.84
N LYS A 499 20.17 -16.70 -13.68
CA LYS A 499 18.99 -15.83 -13.72
C LYS A 499 18.04 -16.25 -12.61
N CYS A 500 17.96 -15.42 -11.58
CA CYS A 500 16.94 -15.52 -10.54
C CYS A 500 15.69 -14.80 -11.03
N SER A 501 14.58 -15.52 -11.23
CA SER A 501 13.30 -14.92 -11.63
C SER A 501 12.24 -15.20 -10.57
N ILE A 502 11.40 -14.21 -10.28
CA ILE A 502 10.25 -14.37 -9.37
C ILE A 502 9.31 -15.41 -9.96
N SER A 503 9.05 -16.46 -9.19
CA SER A 503 8.12 -17.54 -9.51
C SER A 503 6.72 -17.21 -9.04
N ARG A 504 6.60 -16.82 -7.77
CA ARG A 504 5.33 -16.56 -7.08
C ARG A 504 5.53 -15.47 -6.04
N THR A 505 4.45 -14.79 -5.72
CA THR A 505 4.42 -13.79 -4.65
C THR A 505 3.13 -13.95 -3.86
N TYR A 506 3.26 -13.90 -2.53
CA TYR A 506 2.16 -14.07 -1.59
C TYR A 506 2.09 -12.89 -0.65
N LEU A 507 0.87 -12.50 -0.27
CA LEU A 507 0.64 -11.68 0.91
C LEU A 507 0.37 -12.66 2.06
N ILE A 508 1.17 -12.61 3.10
CA ILE A 508 1.06 -13.48 4.28
C ILE A 508 0.55 -12.63 5.44
N GLU A 509 -0.48 -13.11 6.12
CA GLU A 509 -1.10 -12.41 7.24
C GLU A 509 -1.21 -13.30 8.47
N GLU A 510 -1.22 -12.67 9.63
CA GLU A 510 -1.65 -13.28 10.90
C GLU A 510 -3.03 -13.92 10.72
N ARG A 511 -3.14 -15.19 11.11
CA ARG A 511 -4.39 -15.92 10.95
C ARG A 511 -5.43 -15.45 11.97
N ILE A 512 -6.58 -15.01 11.48
CA ILE A 512 -7.79 -14.85 12.30
C ILE A 512 -8.43 -16.24 12.48
N ASN A 513 -8.69 -16.65 13.72
CA ASN A 513 -9.34 -17.93 13.99
C ASN A 513 -10.86 -17.75 13.96
N GLU A 514 -11.47 -17.79 12.78
CA GLU A 514 -12.91 -17.52 12.60
C GLU A 514 -13.81 -18.40 13.48
N ALA A 515 -13.43 -19.65 13.72
CA ALA A 515 -14.20 -20.56 14.57
C ALA A 515 -14.28 -20.10 16.03
N LYS A 516 -13.25 -19.39 16.50
CA LYS A 516 -13.15 -18.88 17.87
C LYS A 516 -13.59 -17.41 17.96
N ASP A 517 -13.10 -16.59 17.05
CA ASP A 517 -13.14 -15.13 17.13
C ASP A 517 -14.25 -14.52 16.23
N GLY A 518 -14.78 -15.31 15.30
CA GLY A 518 -15.69 -14.85 14.25
C GLY A 518 -14.98 -14.05 13.16
N PHE A 519 -15.65 -13.92 12.02
CA PHE A 519 -15.26 -13.01 10.94
C PHE A 519 -16.47 -12.18 10.52
N TYR A 520 -16.32 -10.87 10.56
CA TYR A 520 -17.37 -9.89 10.35
C TYR A 520 -16.92 -8.88 9.31
N LYS A 521 -17.85 -8.47 8.45
CA LYS A 521 -17.70 -7.27 7.65
C LYS A 521 -18.48 -6.17 8.36
N PHE A 522 -17.79 -5.17 8.88
CA PHE A 522 -18.38 -4.11 9.68
C PHE A 522 -18.82 -2.94 8.81
N ILE A 523 -18.01 -2.56 7.83
CA ILE A 523 -18.27 -1.45 6.90
C ILE A 523 -17.90 -1.91 5.49
N ASN A 524 -18.65 -1.47 4.47
CA ASN A 524 -18.34 -1.77 3.07
C ASN A 524 -17.73 -0.54 2.38
N ASN A 525 -16.98 -0.74 1.29
CA ASN A 525 -16.39 0.37 0.52
C ASN A 525 -17.40 1.22 -0.27
N GLY A 526 -18.67 0.81 -0.38
CA GLY A 526 -19.71 1.52 -1.12
C GLY A 526 -20.56 2.48 -0.27
N SER A 527 -20.38 2.49 1.06
CA SER A 527 -21.20 3.28 1.99
C SER A 527 -20.45 3.57 3.29
N ALA A 528 -20.66 4.76 3.85
CA ALA A 528 -20.17 5.12 5.18
C ALA A 528 -21.01 4.52 6.32
N VAL A 529 -22.16 3.92 6.00
CA VAL A 529 -23.09 3.37 6.98
C VAL A 529 -22.61 1.98 7.42
N PRO A 530 -22.40 1.75 8.73
CA PRO A 530 -22.11 0.42 9.26
C PRO A 530 -23.15 -0.63 8.86
N LEU A 531 -22.68 -1.85 8.64
CA LEU A 531 -23.57 -2.99 8.42
C LEU A 531 -24.28 -3.37 9.73
N THR A 532 -25.55 -3.76 9.63
CA THR A 532 -26.32 -4.20 10.79
C THR A 532 -25.76 -5.50 11.36
N MET A 533 -25.35 -5.47 12.64
CA MET A 533 -24.82 -6.63 13.34
C MET A 533 -25.88 -7.26 14.25
N THR A 534 -25.91 -8.59 14.31
CA THR A 534 -26.81 -9.33 15.21
C THR A 534 -26.29 -9.37 16.65
N ARG A 535 -24.96 -9.37 16.82
CA ARG A 535 -24.32 -9.31 18.13
C ARG A 535 -24.11 -7.86 18.56
N LYS A 536 -24.39 -7.59 19.84
CA LYS A 536 -24.27 -6.25 20.45
C LYS A 536 -22.84 -5.71 20.40
N ASP A 537 -21.86 -6.54 20.77
CA ASP A 537 -20.44 -6.18 20.77
C ASP A 537 -19.93 -5.85 19.36
N ALA A 538 -20.29 -6.67 18.35
CA ALA A 538 -19.98 -6.39 16.96
C ALA A 538 -20.65 -5.10 16.45
N SER A 539 -21.87 -4.80 16.90
CA SER A 539 -22.56 -3.55 16.59
C SER A 539 -21.83 -2.34 17.19
N GLU A 540 -21.42 -2.43 18.45
CA GLU A 540 -20.66 -1.38 19.15
C GLU A 540 -19.31 -1.14 18.47
N LEU A 541 -18.61 -2.21 18.09
CA LEU A 541 -17.38 -2.12 17.30
C LEU A 541 -17.63 -1.48 15.93
N SER A 542 -18.73 -1.79 15.26
CA SER A 542 -19.06 -1.19 13.96
C SER A 542 -19.31 0.32 14.08
N GLU A 543 -19.96 0.76 15.15
CA GLU A 543 -20.13 2.19 15.46
C GLU A 543 -18.78 2.86 15.79
N PHE A 544 -17.92 2.21 16.57
CA PHE A 544 -16.57 2.68 16.84
C PHE A 544 -15.75 2.81 15.56
N LEU A 545 -15.81 1.82 14.66
CA LEU A 545 -15.12 1.87 13.36
C LEU A 545 -15.64 3.02 12.48
N ALA A 546 -16.94 3.30 12.43
CA ALA A 546 -17.46 4.48 11.73
C ALA A 546 -16.94 5.80 12.34
N PHE A 547 -16.81 5.87 13.67
CA PHE A 547 -16.15 6.98 14.33
C PHE A 547 -14.68 7.12 13.88
N THR A 548 -13.93 6.02 13.73
CA THR A 548 -12.55 6.09 13.22
C THR A 548 -12.48 6.69 11.81
N GLN A 549 -13.43 6.34 10.92
CA GLN A 549 -13.51 6.93 9.58
C GLN A 549 -13.72 8.45 9.65
N HIS A 550 -14.56 8.92 10.58
CA HIS A 550 -14.81 10.35 10.77
C HIS A 550 -13.55 11.07 11.27
N VAL A 551 -12.83 10.53 12.27
CA VAL A 551 -11.55 11.10 12.71
C VAL A 551 -10.59 11.24 11.54
N GLN A 552 -10.43 10.18 10.74
CA GLN A 552 -9.53 10.17 9.59
C GLN A 552 -9.93 11.22 8.56
N PHE A 553 -11.20 11.24 8.16
CA PHE A 553 -11.73 12.20 7.21
C PHE A 553 -11.54 13.64 7.70
N TYR A 554 -11.95 13.95 8.93
CA TYR A 554 -11.87 15.31 9.47
C TYR A 554 -10.43 15.78 9.66
N LYS A 555 -9.59 14.97 10.31
CA LYS A 555 -8.21 15.38 10.64
C LYS A 555 -7.31 15.44 9.41
N THR A 556 -7.63 14.70 8.36
CA THR A 556 -6.94 14.81 7.06
C THR A 556 -7.58 15.84 6.13
N LYS A 557 -8.55 16.64 6.61
CA LYS A 557 -9.26 17.68 5.85
C LYS A 557 -9.95 17.13 4.60
N GLY A 558 -10.55 15.95 4.72
CA GLY A 558 -11.26 15.27 3.64
C GLY A 558 -10.33 14.68 2.58
N ALA A 559 -9.10 14.31 2.95
CA ALA A 559 -8.17 13.68 2.02
C ALA A 559 -8.36 12.15 1.95
N VAL A 560 -8.52 11.50 3.12
CA VAL A 560 -8.53 10.04 3.21
C VAL A 560 -9.35 9.52 4.40
N TYR A 561 -9.97 8.36 4.21
CA TYR A 561 -10.47 7.51 5.30
C TYR A 561 -10.38 6.02 4.92
N LEU A 562 -10.39 5.14 5.91
CA LEU A 562 -10.37 3.69 5.70
C LEU A 562 -11.79 3.16 5.55
N SER A 563 -12.02 2.21 4.65
CA SER A 563 -13.28 1.50 4.48
C SER A 563 -13.04 0.01 4.22
N ASP A 564 -14.10 -0.70 3.86
CA ASP A 564 -14.13 -2.17 3.75
C ASP A 564 -13.61 -2.90 5.00
N LEU A 565 -13.90 -2.33 6.18
CA LEU A 565 -13.36 -2.81 7.45
C LEU A 565 -14.01 -4.15 7.82
N GLN A 566 -13.19 -5.20 7.85
CA GLN A 566 -13.60 -6.57 8.11
C GLN A 566 -12.53 -7.35 8.88
N GLY A 567 -12.94 -8.36 9.65
CA GLY A 567 -12.07 -9.18 10.47
C GLY A 567 -12.77 -9.70 11.73
N SER A 568 -12.03 -9.87 12.82
CA SER A 568 -12.58 -10.26 14.11
C SER A 568 -12.85 -9.04 15.00
N MET A 569 -13.20 -9.29 16.27
CA MET A 569 -13.39 -8.25 17.28
C MET A 569 -12.09 -7.51 17.68
N GLN A 570 -10.91 -8.02 17.28
CA GLN A 570 -9.60 -7.45 17.65
C GLN A 570 -8.66 -7.21 16.46
N LEU A 571 -8.90 -7.92 15.34
CA LEU A 571 -8.03 -7.89 14.17
C LEU A 571 -8.82 -7.54 12.92
N LEU A 572 -8.35 -6.56 12.17
CA LEU A 572 -8.86 -6.20 10.85
C LEU A 572 -7.92 -6.72 9.75
N THR A 573 -8.48 -6.99 8.59
CA THR A 573 -7.73 -7.39 7.38
C THR A 573 -8.40 -6.78 6.14
N ASP A 574 -7.70 -6.84 5.01
CA ASP A 574 -8.21 -6.41 3.70
C ASP A 574 -8.88 -5.02 3.70
N PRO A 575 -8.20 -3.97 4.19
CA PRO A 575 -8.76 -2.63 4.17
C PRO A 575 -8.89 -2.10 2.74
N GLN A 576 -9.80 -1.14 2.58
CA GLN A 576 -9.78 -0.23 1.45
C GLN A 576 -9.40 1.18 1.91
N ILE A 577 -8.50 1.84 1.19
CA ILE A 577 -8.20 3.26 1.40
C ILE A 577 -9.10 4.05 0.44
N MET A 578 -9.94 4.92 1.00
CA MET A 578 -10.81 5.82 0.25
C MET A 578 -10.14 7.19 0.20
N THR A 579 -9.85 7.70 -0.99
CA THR A 579 -9.19 9.01 -1.15
C THR A 579 -10.09 9.98 -1.90
N SER A 580 -9.89 11.28 -1.65
CA SER A 580 -10.56 12.30 -2.44
C SER A 580 -10.31 12.10 -3.94
N PRO A 581 -11.33 12.21 -4.80
CA PRO A 581 -11.17 12.08 -6.25
C PRO A 581 -10.21 13.10 -6.87
N LEU A 582 -9.90 14.19 -6.13
CA LEU A 582 -8.92 15.19 -6.53
C LEU A 582 -7.47 14.69 -6.36
N ILE A 583 -7.24 13.69 -5.52
CA ILE A 583 -5.91 13.11 -5.29
C ILE A 583 -5.63 12.12 -6.41
N GLY A 584 -4.52 12.34 -7.12
CA GLY A 584 -4.10 11.48 -8.23
C GLY A 584 -4.81 11.74 -9.56
N GLU A 585 -5.55 12.85 -9.71
CA GLU A 585 -6.20 13.25 -10.97
C GLU A 585 -7.11 12.15 -11.58
N GLY A 586 -7.77 11.37 -10.71
CA GLY A 586 -8.61 10.24 -11.11
C GLY A 586 -7.86 8.94 -11.41
N ALA A 587 -6.55 8.87 -11.15
CA ALA A 587 -5.82 7.61 -11.15
C ALA A 587 -6.27 6.71 -9.99
N GLU A 588 -6.29 5.40 -10.24
CA GLU A 588 -6.55 4.38 -9.23
C GLU A 588 -5.33 4.27 -8.30
N ILE A 589 -5.32 5.09 -7.25
CA ILE A 589 -4.35 5.02 -6.16
C ILE A 589 -4.90 4.10 -5.05
N PHE A 590 -4.04 3.23 -4.52
CA PHE A 590 -4.41 2.22 -3.50
C PHE A 590 -5.41 1.14 -3.97
N GLY A 591 -5.29 0.75 -5.25
CA GLY A 591 -6.04 -0.36 -5.84
C GLY A 591 -7.44 -0.02 -6.32
N ASP A 592 -8.09 -1.02 -6.94
CA ASP A 592 -9.33 -0.87 -7.72
C ASP A 592 -10.58 -0.57 -6.87
N GLY A 593 -10.48 -0.58 -5.53
CA GLY A 593 -11.62 -0.48 -4.62
C GLY A 593 -11.95 0.93 -4.14
N ASN A 594 -11.21 1.95 -4.58
CA ASN A 594 -11.54 3.35 -4.31
C ASN A 594 -12.78 3.76 -5.13
N VAL A 595 -13.88 4.09 -4.45
CA VAL A 595 -15.16 4.44 -5.10
C VAL A 595 -15.42 5.95 -4.93
N PRO A 596 -15.19 6.78 -5.96
CA PRO A 596 -15.34 8.24 -5.87
C PRO A 596 -16.71 8.71 -5.38
N SER A 597 -17.78 8.03 -5.80
CA SER A 597 -19.13 8.36 -5.38
C SER A 597 -19.33 8.11 -3.89
N ALA A 598 -18.79 7.01 -3.35
CA ALA A 598 -18.88 6.67 -1.94
C ALA A 598 -18.08 7.67 -1.09
N PHE A 599 -16.90 8.08 -1.57
CA PHE A 599 -16.10 9.13 -0.92
C PHE A 599 -16.88 10.44 -0.82
N ASN A 600 -17.46 10.89 -1.93
CA ASN A 600 -18.20 12.15 -1.97
C ASN A 600 -19.47 12.13 -1.12
N SER A 601 -20.13 10.97 -1.00
CA SER A 601 -21.32 10.80 -0.15
C SER A 601 -20.98 10.60 1.33
N PHE A 602 -19.70 10.43 1.70
CA PHE A 602 -19.31 10.16 3.09
C PHE A 602 -19.85 11.19 4.08
N PRO A 603 -19.76 12.52 3.85
CA PRO A 603 -20.28 13.51 4.79
C PRO A 603 -21.81 13.45 4.99
N GLU A 604 -22.54 13.00 3.97
CA GLU A 604 -24.00 12.88 4.01
C GLU A 604 -24.47 11.55 4.62
N GLN A 605 -23.68 10.48 4.43
CA GLN A 605 -24.00 9.14 4.91
C GLN A 605 -23.52 8.86 6.34
N HIS A 606 -22.45 9.53 6.79
CA HIS A 606 -21.93 9.32 8.12
C HIS A 606 -22.88 9.92 9.17
N CYS A 607 -23.48 9.05 9.98
CA CYS A 607 -24.31 9.46 11.10
C CYS A 607 -23.48 9.59 12.38
N CYS A 608 -23.15 10.80 12.82
CA CYS A 608 -22.43 11.00 14.07
C CYS A 608 -23.19 10.38 15.26
N LYS A 609 -22.48 9.57 16.04
CA LYS A 609 -22.99 8.95 17.26
C LYS A 609 -22.42 9.65 18.50
N HIS A 610 -22.81 9.16 19.67
CA HIS A 610 -22.33 9.65 20.96
C HIS A 610 -20.79 9.64 21.06
N ILE A 611 -20.11 8.66 20.44
CA ILE A 611 -18.65 8.59 20.38
C ILE A 611 -18.08 9.80 19.64
N CYS A 612 -18.56 10.10 18.44
CA CYS A 612 -18.11 11.27 17.64
C CYS A 612 -18.27 12.58 18.42
N ARG A 613 -19.41 12.75 19.08
CA ARG A 613 -19.73 13.95 19.87
C ARG A 613 -18.85 14.08 21.11
N TRP A 614 -18.53 12.98 21.79
CA TRP A 614 -17.64 13.00 22.95
C TRP A 614 -16.21 13.41 22.57
N PHE A 615 -15.74 13.00 21.39
CA PHE A 615 -14.46 13.44 20.82
C PHE A 615 -14.52 14.82 20.13
N GLU A 616 -15.62 15.56 20.31
CA GLU A 616 -15.83 16.90 19.76
C GLU A 616 -15.61 16.99 18.25
N LEU A 617 -15.92 15.91 17.52
CA LEU A 617 -15.89 15.94 16.06
C LEU A 617 -17.06 16.80 15.55
N PRO A 618 -16.85 17.64 14.52
CA PRO A 618 -17.93 18.42 13.95
C PRO A 618 -18.99 17.50 13.35
N GLU A 619 -20.26 17.87 13.47
CA GLU A 619 -21.33 17.16 12.76
C GLU A 619 -21.08 17.24 11.25
N LEU A 620 -20.90 16.09 10.60
CA LEU A 620 -20.93 16.00 9.15
C LEU A 620 -22.39 16.16 8.73
N ALA A 621 -22.64 17.02 7.73
CA ALA A 621 -23.98 17.52 7.43
C ALA A 621 -25.01 16.38 7.35
N ALA A 622 -25.85 16.28 8.37
CA ALA A 622 -27.13 15.61 8.22
C ALA A 622 -27.87 16.34 7.10
N SER A 623 -28.35 15.61 6.09
CA SER A 623 -29.39 16.14 5.23
C SER A 623 -30.44 16.74 6.15
N THR A 624 -30.64 18.06 6.08
CA THR A 624 -31.72 18.73 6.78
C THR A 624 -33.01 18.14 6.25
N ASP A 625 -33.50 17.10 6.92
CA ASP A 625 -34.82 16.56 6.67
C ASP A 625 -35.82 17.66 7.00
N SER A 626 -36.76 17.83 6.09
CA SER A 626 -37.72 18.91 6.02
C SER A 626 -38.71 18.87 7.20
N ASP A 627 -38.34 19.40 8.35
CA ASP A 627 -39.26 19.74 9.44
C ASP A 627 -39.40 21.26 9.55
N THR A 628 -40.11 21.85 8.60
CA THR A 628 -40.77 23.14 8.79
C THR A 628 -41.96 23.27 7.83
N ARG A 629 -42.97 22.43 8.02
CA ARG A 629 -44.35 22.76 7.64
C ARG A 629 -45.29 22.50 8.81
N SER A 630 -46.03 23.57 9.12
CA SER A 630 -47.28 23.65 9.87
C SER A 630 -47.30 23.32 11.37
N VAL A 631 -46.93 24.29 12.21
CA VAL A 631 -47.75 24.69 13.36
C VAL A 631 -47.65 26.20 13.57
N ILE A 632 -48.41 27.00 12.82
CA ILE A 632 -49.09 28.21 13.32
C ILE A 632 -50.35 28.41 12.46
N SER A 633 -51.48 27.88 12.94
CA SER A 633 -52.81 28.45 12.68
C SER A 633 -53.69 28.12 13.88
N ASN A 634 -54.34 29.16 14.41
CA ASN A 634 -55.38 29.21 15.44
C ASN A 634 -54.92 29.52 16.87
N SER A 635 -54.76 30.80 17.18
CA SER A 635 -55.61 31.60 18.10
C SER A 635 -55.01 32.98 18.29
#